data_AF-A0A2N7VHM7-F1
#
_entry.id   AF-A0A2N7VHM7-F1
#
_cell.length_a   1.000
_cell.length_b   1.000
_cell.length_c   1.000
_cell.angle_alpha   90.00
_cell.angle_beta   90.00
_cell.angle_gamma   90.00
#
_symmetry.space_group_name_H-M   'P 1'
#
loop_
_entity.id
_entity.type
_entity.pdbx_description
1 polymer ?
#
loop_
_entity_poly.entity_id
_entity_poly.type
_entity_poly.pdbx_seq_one_letter_code
_entity_poly.pdbx_strand_id
1 'polypeptide(L)'
;MNQLPTLLPTSAADETYGGVTYHIGGELVPVLSIDVSGQSVYFEHHILLWKNSTVRIGLKPLKGAVKRMMAGMQVFVTEASGPGVIAFSRDGAGHIVPIHLAAGEELHVREHQFLAATASVDYTFERVRGISNMLFGQSGFFIDKFRSHAADGVLWVHGYGNVFEKVLGPGETIDIEPGGWLYKTPEVRMETVVDRLTSGLFGAGVNFIVNRFTGPGRVGIQSMYMNYASADN
;
A
#
# COMPACT_ATOMS: atom_id res chain seq x y z
N MET A 1 20.32 17.52 9.61
CA MET A 1 20.82 17.11 8.27
C MET A 1 19.63 16.58 7.49
N ASN A 2 19.48 16.94 6.22
CA ASN A 2 18.40 16.40 5.37
C ASN A 2 18.76 14.95 4.99
N GLN A 3 18.23 13.97 5.74
CA GLN A 3 18.42 12.55 5.42
C GLN A 3 17.59 12.18 4.19
N LEU A 4 18.22 11.53 3.21
CA LEU A 4 17.55 11.04 2.01
C LEU A 4 16.65 9.84 2.34
N PRO A 5 15.55 9.63 1.58
CA PRO A 5 14.84 8.34 1.59
C PRO A 5 15.79 7.19 1.27
N THR A 6 15.61 6.05 1.95
CA THR A 6 16.46 4.87 1.82
C THR A 6 15.76 3.80 1.01
N LEU A 7 16.46 3.17 0.06
CA LEU A 7 15.92 2.06 -0.74
C LEU A 7 15.58 0.88 0.18
N LEU A 8 14.37 0.33 0.04
CA LEU A 8 13.96 -0.86 0.77
C LEU A 8 14.52 -2.14 0.13
N PRO A 9 14.74 -3.21 0.93
CA PRO A 9 15.16 -4.50 0.39
C PRO A 9 14.22 -5.01 -0.70
N THR A 10 14.80 -5.62 -1.73
CA THR A 10 14.07 -6.14 -2.90
C THR A 10 13.80 -7.64 -2.85
N SER A 11 14.37 -8.33 -1.87
CA SER A 11 14.28 -9.77 -1.71
C SER A 11 14.22 -10.17 -0.24
N ALA A 12 13.57 -11.29 0.03
CA ALA A 12 13.52 -11.94 1.34
C ALA A 12 13.63 -13.46 1.14
N ALA A 13 14.39 -14.14 1.99
CA ALA A 13 14.55 -15.59 1.94
C ALA A 13 14.25 -16.20 3.30
N ASP A 14 13.26 -17.10 3.35
CA ASP A 14 12.84 -17.82 4.55
C ASP A 14 12.47 -16.89 5.72
N GLU A 15 11.97 -15.69 5.42
CA GLU A 15 11.67 -14.71 6.45
C GLU A 15 10.41 -15.13 7.20
N THR A 16 10.47 -15.09 8.54
CA THR A 16 9.37 -15.54 9.40
C THR A 16 8.95 -14.43 10.34
N TYR A 17 7.66 -14.10 10.30
CA TYR A 17 7.04 -13.13 11.21
C TYR A 17 5.54 -13.43 11.36
N GLY A 18 4.94 -13.13 12.51
CA GLY A 18 3.47 -13.27 12.70
C GLY A 18 2.91 -14.68 12.42
N GLY A 19 3.73 -15.73 12.59
CA GLY A 19 3.33 -17.13 12.38
C GLY A 19 3.32 -17.61 10.92
N VAL A 20 3.93 -16.85 9.99
CA VAL A 20 4.03 -17.21 8.57
C VAL A 20 5.48 -17.10 8.10
N THR A 21 5.87 -17.98 7.17
CA THR A 21 7.16 -17.93 6.47
C THR A 21 6.93 -17.53 5.02
N TYR A 22 7.74 -16.61 4.50
CA TYR A 22 7.62 -16.13 3.12
C TYR A 22 8.97 -15.85 2.46
N HIS A 23 8.91 -15.76 1.13
CA HIS A 23 10.04 -15.45 0.27
C HIS A 23 9.63 -14.41 -0.77
N ILE A 24 10.53 -13.47 -1.06
CA ILE A 24 10.38 -12.49 -2.13
C ILE A 24 11.58 -12.64 -3.04
N GLY A 25 11.33 -12.90 -4.31
CA GLY A 25 12.37 -13.05 -5.33
C GLY A 25 11.93 -12.47 -6.67
N GLY A 26 12.90 -12.28 -7.57
CA GLY A 26 12.70 -11.58 -8.85
C GLY A 26 13.27 -10.17 -8.80
N GLU A 27 13.79 -9.70 -9.93
CA GLU A 27 14.44 -8.39 -10.05
C GLU A 27 13.48 -7.34 -10.61
N LEU A 28 12.88 -7.61 -11.76
CA LEU A 28 11.97 -6.68 -12.43
C LEU A 28 10.54 -6.85 -11.94
N VAL A 29 10.03 -8.07 -12.02
CA VAL A 29 8.66 -8.43 -11.62
C VAL A 29 8.76 -9.41 -10.44
N PRO A 30 8.61 -8.93 -9.20
CA PRO A 30 8.80 -9.75 -8.02
C PRO A 30 7.67 -10.76 -7.82
N VAL A 31 8.01 -11.87 -7.18
CA VAL A 31 7.11 -12.94 -6.77
C VAL A 31 7.20 -13.09 -5.26
N LEU A 32 6.05 -13.05 -4.60
CA LEU A 32 5.90 -13.38 -3.19
C LEU A 32 5.45 -14.84 -3.08
N SER A 33 6.19 -15.68 -2.38
CA SER A 33 5.79 -17.05 -2.03
C SER A 33 5.58 -17.16 -0.52
N ILE A 34 4.50 -17.80 -0.07
CA ILE A 34 4.09 -17.86 1.33
C ILE A 34 3.70 -19.28 1.70
N ASP A 35 4.26 -19.81 2.79
CA ASP A 35 3.76 -21.04 3.41
C ASP A 35 2.51 -20.73 4.25
N VAL A 36 1.36 -21.21 3.79
CA VAL A 36 0.05 -20.97 4.44
C VAL A 36 -0.41 -22.14 5.31
N SER A 37 0.52 -23.06 5.65
CA SER A 37 0.23 -24.22 6.50
C SER A 37 -0.07 -23.83 7.94
N GLY A 38 0.57 -22.79 8.46
CA GLY A 38 0.41 -22.31 9.84
C GLY A 38 -0.58 -21.14 9.99
N GLN A 39 -0.69 -20.29 8.97
CA GLN A 39 -1.46 -19.06 9.01
C GLN A 39 -2.09 -18.78 7.64
N SER A 40 -3.40 -18.49 7.61
CA SER A 40 -4.06 -18.10 6.36
C SER A 40 -3.70 -16.66 5.98
N VAL A 41 -3.76 -16.41 4.68
CA VAL A 41 -3.56 -15.07 4.10
C VAL A 41 -4.76 -14.70 3.24
N TYR A 42 -5.15 -13.43 3.29
CA TYR A 42 -6.07 -12.87 2.30
C TYR A 42 -5.29 -11.97 1.34
N PHE A 43 -5.78 -11.86 0.11
CA PHE A 43 -5.02 -11.24 -0.97
C PHE A 43 -5.93 -10.55 -1.99
N GLU A 44 -5.32 -9.67 -2.78
CA GLU A 44 -5.96 -8.98 -3.89
C GLU A 44 -6.48 -10.00 -4.93
N HIS A 45 -7.53 -9.64 -5.68
CA HIS A 45 -8.00 -10.51 -6.76
C HIS A 45 -7.01 -10.50 -7.94
N HIS A 46 -6.97 -11.59 -8.71
CA HIS A 46 -6.22 -11.70 -9.99
C HIS A 46 -4.69 -11.67 -9.92
N ILE A 47 -4.08 -11.80 -8.73
CA ILE A 47 -2.60 -11.85 -8.56
C ILE A 47 -2.04 -13.25 -8.24
N LEU A 48 -2.88 -14.28 -8.17
CA LEU A 48 -2.45 -15.66 -7.94
C LEU A 48 -1.57 -16.13 -9.12
N LEU A 49 -0.32 -16.48 -8.84
CA LEU A 49 0.61 -17.01 -9.83
C LEU A 49 0.59 -18.55 -9.85
N TRP A 50 0.83 -19.17 -8.69
CA TRP A 50 0.75 -20.62 -8.52
C TRP A 50 0.43 -20.98 -7.06
N LYS A 51 -0.02 -22.21 -6.82
CA LYS A 51 -0.19 -22.77 -5.47
C LYS A 51 0.03 -24.27 -5.48
N ASN A 52 0.40 -24.85 -4.35
CA ASN A 52 0.25 -26.30 -4.19
C ASN A 52 -1.24 -26.69 -4.29
N SER A 53 -1.53 -27.87 -4.83
CA SER A 53 -2.90 -28.36 -5.02
C SER A 53 -3.67 -28.51 -3.71
N THR A 54 -2.96 -28.70 -2.60
CA THR A 54 -3.49 -28.82 -1.23
C THR A 54 -3.93 -27.49 -0.62
N VAL A 55 -3.45 -26.35 -1.12
CA VAL A 55 -3.89 -25.02 -0.70
C VAL A 55 -5.31 -24.76 -1.23
N ARG A 56 -6.21 -24.36 -0.35
CA ARG A 56 -7.62 -24.06 -0.65
C ARG A 56 -7.79 -22.56 -0.81
N ILE A 57 -8.61 -22.16 -1.79
CA ILE A 57 -9.02 -20.78 -2.00
C ILE A 57 -10.48 -20.64 -1.57
N GLY A 58 -10.76 -19.65 -0.73
CA GLY A 58 -12.08 -19.35 -0.19
C GLY A 58 -12.36 -17.85 -0.16
N LEU A 59 -13.51 -17.49 0.40
CA LEU A 59 -13.91 -16.11 0.64
C LEU A 59 -13.88 -15.83 2.13
N LYS A 60 -13.16 -14.77 2.53
CA LYS A 60 -13.15 -14.28 3.90
C LYS A 60 -14.12 -13.10 4.03
N PRO A 61 -15.13 -13.19 4.92
CA PRO A 61 -16.02 -12.06 5.19
C PRO A 61 -15.25 -10.93 5.87
N LEU A 62 -15.53 -9.70 5.42
CA LEU A 62 -15.03 -8.49 6.07
C LEU A 62 -16.00 -8.03 7.15
N LYS A 63 -15.45 -7.51 8.26
CA LYS A 63 -16.26 -6.88 9.31
C LYS A 63 -17.04 -5.69 8.73
N GLY A 64 -18.29 -5.52 9.18
CA GLY A 64 -19.13 -4.38 8.79
C GLY A 64 -19.78 -4.50 7.41
N ALA A 65 -20.19 -5.71 6.99
CA ALA A 65 -20.75 -5.98 5.67
C ALA A 65 -21.87 -5.00 5.25
N VAL A 66 -22.82 -4.69 6.14
CA VAL A 66 -23.92 -3.75 5.84
C VAL A 66 -23.40 -2.34 5.51
N LYS A 67 -22.48 -1.80 6.34
CA LYS A 67 -21.89 -0.47 6.12
C LYS A 67 -21.10 -0.43 4.81
N ARG A 68 -20.38 -1.50 4.49
CA ARG A 68 -19.63 -1.65 3.23
C ARG A 68 -20.56 -1.67 2.02
N MET A 69 -21.66 -2.43 2.07
CA MET A 69 -22.66 -2.46 1.01
C MET A 69 -23.28 -1.07 0.77
N MET A 70 -23.66 -0.36 1.84
CA MET A 70 -24.19 1.00 1.73
C MET A 70 -23.19 2.00 1.14
N ALA A 71 -21.88 1.74 1.29
CA ALA A 71 -20.81 2.52 0.70
C ALA A 71 -20.42 2.07 -0.73
N GLY A 72 -21.07 1.03 -1.28
CA GLY A 72 -20.77 0.48 -2.61
C GLY A 72 -19.51 -0.39 -2.64
N MET A 73 -19.18 -1.07 -1.54
CA MET A 73 -17.86 -1.67 -1.33
C MET A 73 -17.88 -3.17 -1.16
N GLN A 74 -16.72 -3.79 -1.42
CA GLN A 74 -16.52 -5.22 -1.28
C GLN A 74 -16.76 -5.66 0.18
N VAL A 75 -17.50 -6.76 0.31
CA VAL A 75 -17.83 -7.40 1.60
C VAL A 75 -17.04 -8.68 1.87
N PHE A 76 -16.36 -9.20 0.85
CA PHE A 76 -15.49 -10.37 0.93
C PHE A 76 -14.13 -10.06 0.29
N VAL A 77 -13.10 -10.75 0.77
CA VAL A 77 -11.78 -10.85 0.11
C VAL A 77 -11.46 -12.31 -0.17
N THR A 78 -10.57 -12.57 -1.11
CA THR A 78 -10.10 -13.94 -1.37
C THR A 78 -9.11 -14.34 -0.29
N GLU A 79 -9.23 -15.58 0.22
CA GLU A 79 -8.37 -16.14 1.26
C GLU A 79 -7.76 -17.46 0.79
N ALA A 80 -6.49 -17.68 1.16
CA ALA A 80 -5.76 -18.93 0.96
C ALA A 80 -5.42 -19.56 2.31
N SER A 81 -5.66 -20.87 2.43
CA SER A 81 -5.38 -21.65 3.63
C SER A 81 -5.12 -23.13 3.33
N GLY A 82 -4.53 -23.84 4.28
CA GLY A 82 -4.25 -25.27 4.19
C GLY A 82 -2.77 -25.57 3.94
N PRO A 83 -2.38 -26.85 3.90
CA PRO A 83 -0.97 -27.21 3.85
C PRO A 83 -0.36 -26.85 2.50
N GLY A 84 0.77 -26.15 2.51
CA GLY A 84 1.58 -25.85 1.34
C GLY A 84 1.78 -24.36 1.08
N VAL A 85 2.40 -24.09 -0.07
CA VAL A 85 2.84 -22.77 -0.49
C VAL A 85 1.92 -22.22 -1.59
N ILE A 86 1.69 -20.92 -1.53
CA ILE A 86 1.02 -20.11 -2.55
C ILE A 86 1.95 -18.97 -2.97
N ALA A 87 1.91 -18.61 -4.25
CA ALA A 87 2.67 -17.49 -4.76
C ALA A 87 1.80 -16.47 -5.50
N PHE A 88 2.17 -15.21 -5.31
CA PHE A 88 1.52 -14.05 -5.89
C PHE A 88 2.53 -13.26 -6.71
N SER A 89 2.05 -12.73 -7.83
CA SER A 89 2.78 -11.74 -8.60
C SER A 89 1.78 -10.80 -9.25
N ARG A 90 2.12 -9.51 -9.27
CA ARG A 90 1.36 -8.52 -10.01
C ARG A 90 2.08 -8.27 -11.33
N ASP A 91 1.32 -8.11 -12.42
CA ASP A 91 1.86 -7.76 -13.73
C ASP A 91 2.34 -6.31 -13.74
N GLY A 92 3.55 -6.08 -13.21
CA GLY A 92 4.12 -4.76 -13.04
C GLY A 92 5.55 -4.83 -12.52
N ALA A 93 6.42 -3.99 -13.08
CA ALA A 93 7.78 -3.83 -12.58
C ALA A 93 7.75 -3.09 -11.23
N GLY A 94 8.40 -3.65 -10.21
CA GLY A 94 8.21 -3.14 -8.86
C GLY A 94 8.98 -3.88 -7.77
N HIS A 95 8.72 -3.48 -6.53
CA HIS A 95 9.11 -4.20 -5.32
C HIS A 95 7.87 -4.74 -4.62
N ILE A 96 8.00 -5.94 -4.02
CA ILE A 96 7.07 -6.37 -2.98
C ILE A 96 7.72 -6.03 -1.65
N VAL A 97 7.05 -5.21 -0.85
CA VAL A 97 7.55 -4.76 0.45
C VAL A 97 6.80 -5.49 1.55
N PRO A 98 7.47 -6.32 2.36
CA PRO A 98 6.89 -6.88 3.56
C PRO A 98 6.89 -5.82 4.66
N ILE A 99 5.72 -5.56 5.24
CA ILE A 99 5.56 -4.73 6.43
C ILE A 99 5.14 -5.62 7.58
N HIS A 100 6.04 -5.78 8.54
CA HIS A 100 5.75 -6.42 9.82
C HIS A 100 4.96 -5.44 10.69
N LEU A 101 3.78 -5.88 11.14
CA LEU A 101 2.92 -5.13 12.04
C LEU A 101 2.86 -5.89 13.36
N ALA A 102 3.43 -5.31 14.41
CA ALA A 102 3.27 -5.83 15.76
C ALA A 102 1.81 -5.67 16.21
N ALA A 103 1.38 -6.47 17.19
CA ALA A 103 0.06 -6.33 17.80
C ALA A 103 -0.23 -4.87 18.22
N GLY A 104 -1.31 -4.30 17.69
CA GLY A 104 -1.73 -2.92 17.92
C GLY A 104 -1.27 -1.91 16.87
N GLU A 105 -0.30 -2.25 16.02
CA GLU A 105 0.20 -1.38 14.95
C GLU A 105 -0.76 -1.29 13.76
N GLU A 106 -0.69 -0.16 13.07
CA GLU A 106 -1.52 0.16 11.91
C GLU A 106 -0.67 0.80 10.81
N LEU A 107 -1.02 0.54 9.55
CA LEU A 107 -0.43 1.17 8.38
C LEU A 107 -1.53 1.67 7.45
N HIS A 108 -1.32 2.85 6.89
CA HIS A 108 -2.16 3.42 5.84
C HIS A 108 -1.45 3.22 4.50
N VAL A 109 -2.12 2.57 3.56
CA VAL A 109 -1.60 2.26 2.23
C VAL A 109 -2.44 2.99 1.20
N ARG A 110 -1.78 3.51 0.17
CA ARG A 110 -2.50 4.10 -0.97
C ARG A 110 -3.33 3.02 -1.64
N GLU A 111 -4.56 3.33 -2.03
CA GLU A 111 -5.40 2.38 -2.79
C GLU A 111 -4.64 1.75 -3.97
N HIS A 112 -5.01 0.51 -4.27
CA HIS A 112 -4.43 -0.31 -5.33
C HIS A 112 -2.97 -0.74 -5.11
N GLN A 113 -2.41 -0.58 -3.91
CA GLN A 113 -1.04 -1.08 -3.61
C GLN A 113 -1.03 -2.32 -2.70
N PHE A 114 -2.18 -2.71 -2.15
CA PHE A 114 -2.32 -3.95 -1.38
C PHE A 114 -2.07 -5.19 -2.24
N LEU A 115 -1.26 -6.13 -1.73
CA LEU A 115 -1.03 -7.43 -2.37
C LEU A 115 -1.64 -8.57 -1.54
N ALA A 116 -1.16 -8.75 -0.30
CA ALA A 116 -1.64 -9.79 0.61
C ALA A 116 -1.45 -9.38 2.06
N ALA A 117 -2.16 -10.02 2.99
CA ALA A 117 -1.90 -9.89 4.43
C ALA A 117 -2.29 -11.15 5.20
N THR A 118 -1.65 -11.38 6.34
CA THR A 118 -2.02 -12.45 7.27
C THR A 118 -3.41 -12.21 7.86
N ALA A 119 -4.12 -13.28 8.21
CA ALA A 119 -5.46 -13.18 8.77
C ALA A 119 -5.56 -12.39 10.10
N SER A 120 -4.44 -12.19 10.80
CA SER A 120 -4.33 -11.33 12.00
C SER A 120 -4.47 -9.82 11.72
N VAL A 121 -4.32 -9.40 10.47
CA VAL A 121 -4.39 -8.00 10.04
C VAL A 121 -5.80 -7.68 9.54
N ASP A 122 -6.51 -6.80 10.24
CA ASP A 122 -7.81 -6.30 9.79
C ASP A 122 -7.64 -5.23 8.71
N TYR A 123 -8.53 -5.26 7.71
CA TYR A 123 -8.59 -4.30 6.61
C TYR A 123 -9.82 -3.40 6.71
N THR A 124 -9.63 -2.09 6.66
CA THR A 124 -10.65 -1.07 6.41
C THR A 124 -10.09 -0.04 5.43
N PHE A 125 -10.86 0.98 5.09
CA PHE A 125 -10.43 2.06 4.21
C PHE A 125 -11.03 3.39 4.68
N GLU A 126 -10.49 4.49 4.19
CA GLU A 126 -11.08 5.83 4.29
C GLU A 126 -11.06 6.51 2.93
N ARG A 127 -12.13 7.26 2.62
CA ARG A 127 -12.18 8.10 1.42
C ARG A 127 -11.58 9.46 1.73
N VAL A 128 -10.53 9.84 1.02
CA VAL A 128 -9.93 11.18 1.13
C VAL A 128 -10.76 12.14 0.28
N ARG A 129 -11.30 13.19 0.90
CA ARG A 129 -12.14 14.21 0.26
C ARG A 129 -11.41 15.57 0.28
N GLY A 130 -11.67 16.43 -0.71
CA GLY A 130 -11.21 17.83 -0.70
C GLY A 130 -10.48 18.22 -1.98
N ILE A 131 -9.43 19.04 -1.85
CA ILE A 131 -8.57 19.49 -2.98
C ILE A 131 -7.97 18.29 -3.73
N SER A 132 -7.77 17.16 -3.05
CA SER A 132 -7.40 15.89 -3.67
C SER A 132 -8.37 15.42 -4.77
N ASN A 133 -9.66 15.79 -4.72
CA ASN A 133 -10.62 15.46 -5.78
C ASN A 133 -10.32 16.22 -7.10
N MET A 134 -9.53 17.30 -7.06
CA MET A 134 -9.09 17.98 -8.29
C MET A 134 -7.95 17.22 -8.99
N LEU A 135 -7.20 16.40 -8.24
CA LEU A 135 -6.09 15.58 -8.75
C LEU A 135 -6.52 14.22 -9.26
N PHE A 136 -7.48 13.60 -8.58
CA PHE A 136 -7.86 12.19 -8.81
C PHE A 136 -9.26 12.06 -9.42
N GLY A 137 -9.76 13.13 -10.05
CA GLY A 137 -11.13 13.25 -10.55
C GLY A 137 -12.18 13.37 -9.43
N GLN A 138 -13.44 13.55 -9.84
CA GLN A 138 -14.55 13.84 -8.92
C GLN A 138 -14.78 12.76 -7.83
N SER A 139 -14.22 11.56 -7.98
CA SER A 139 -14.30 10.47 -7.01
C SER A 139 -13.38 10.66 -5.78
N GLY A 140 -12.30 11.45 -5.87
CA GLY A 140 -11.22 11.38 -4.88
C GLY A 140 -10.51 10.02 -4.92
N PHE A 141 -9.75 9.71 -3.88
CA PHE A 141 -9.04 8.42 -3.76
C PHE A 141 -9.25 7.81 -2.37
N PHE A 142 -9.01 6.50 -2.25
CA PHE A 142 -9.09 5.77 -0.99
C PHE A 142 -7.71 5.53 -0.36
N ILE A 143 -7.68 5.52 0.97
CA ILE A 143 -6.56 5.02 1.75
C ILE A 143 -7.02 3.73 2.41
N ASP A 144 -6.33 2.64 2.11
CA ASP A 144 -6.51 1.35 2.75
C ASP A 144 -5.80 1.38 4.11
N LYS A 145 -6.47 0.91 5.16
CA LYS A 145 -5.92 0.83 6.52
C LYS A 145 -5.85 -0.61 6.95
N PHE A 146 -4.67 -0.99 7.39
CA PHE A 146 -4.34 -2.34 7.82
C PHE A 146 -3.89 -2.28 9.28
N ARG A 147 -4.59 -2.98 10.17
CA ARG A 147 -4.30 -2.96 11.60
C ARG A 147 -4.13 -4.37 12.14
N SER A 148 -3.00 -4.61 12.79
CA SER A 148 -2.84 -5.82 13.58
C SER A 148 -3.48 -5.61 14.96
N HIS A 149 -4.33 -6.54 15.39
CA HIS A 149 -5.06 -6.39 16.66
C HIS A 149 -4.36 -7.13 17.80
N ALA A 150 -4.70 -8.41 18.00
CA ALA A 150 -4.27 -9.19 19.17
C ALA A 150 -3.01 -10.04 18.93
N ALA A 151 -2.51 -10.05 17.70
CA ALA A 151 -1.35 -10.83 17.29
C ALA A 151 -0.55 -10.03 16.28
N ASP A 152 0.72 -10.39 16.10
CA ASP A 152 1.56 -9.86 15.05
C ASP A 152 1.04 -10.33 13.67
N GLY A 153 1.36 -9.57 12.63
CA GLY A 153 0.92 -9.85 11.28
C GLY A 153 1.86 -9.29 10.23
N VAL A 154 1.72 -9.80 9.00
CA VAL A 154 2.48 -9.30 7.85
C VAL A 154 1.50 -8.74 6.83
N LEU A 155 1.82 -7.55 6.32
CA LEU A 155 1.17 -6.92 5.20
C LEU A 155 2.19 -6.84 4.06
N TRP A 156 1.87 -7.38 2.90
CA TRP A 156 2.66 -7.22 1.69
C TRP A 156 1.99 -6.21 0.77
N VAL A 157 2.76 -5.21 0.35
CA VAL A 157 2.34 -4.21 -0.64
C VAL A 157 3.23 -4.30 -1.87
N HIS A 158 2.66 -4.04 -3.04
CA HIS A 158 3.42 -3.86 -4.27
C HIS A 158 3.65 -2.38 -4.49
N GLY A 159 4.89 -1.95 -4.66
CA GLY A 159 5.22 -0.59 -5.11
C GLY A 159 5.86 -0.64 -6.48
N TYR A 160 5.47 0.26 -7.37
CA TYR A 160 5.92 0.26 -8.76
C TYR A 160 7.29 0.94 -8.91
N GLY A 161 8.17 0.32 -9.71
CA GLY A 161 9.58 0.69 -9.76
C GLY A 161 10.31 0.36 -8.46
N ASN A 162 11.14 1.28 -7.98
CA ASN A 162 11.85 1.13 -6.71
C ASN A 162 11.04 1.72 -5.56
N VAL A 163 11.05 1.05 -4.41
CA VAL A 163 10.44 1.58 -3.18
C VAL A 163 11.50 2.08 -2.21
N PHE A 164 11.32 3.31 -1.73
CA PHE A 164 12.13 3.96 -0.72
C PHE A 164 11.30 4.24 0.53
N GLU A 165 11.93 4.30 1.69
CA GLU A 165 11.30 4.77 2.92
C GLU A 165 12.00 6.01 3.47
N LYS A 166 11.18 6.94 3.96
CA LYS A 166 11.63 8.09 4.73
C LYS A 166 11.01 8.05 6.12
N VAL A 167 11.86 8.01 7.16
CA VAL A 167 11.45 8.29 8.53
C VAL A 167 11.47 9.80 8.74
N LEU A 168 10.33 10.35 9.17
CA LEU A 168 10.12 11.76 9.47
C LEU A 168 10.14 11.94 10.99
N GLY A 169 10.95 12.88 11.47
CA GLY A 169 10.87 13.38 12.85
C GLY A 169 9.61 14.23 13.09
N PRO A 170 9.31 14.60 14.35
CA PRO A 170 8.21 15.50 14.66
C PRO A 170 8.33 16.84 13.91
N GLY A 171 7.32 17.17 13.10
CA GLY A 171 7.32 18.40 12.30
C GLY A 171 8.24 18.39 11.07
N GLU A 172 9.01 17.33 10.84
CA GLU A 172 9.76 17.15 9.59
C GLU A 172 8.78 16.93 8.45
N THR A 173 9.05 17.54 7.30
CA THR A 173 8.18 17.48 6.13
C THR A 173 8.89 16.93 4.91
N ILE A 174 8.13 16.25 4.05
CA ILE A 174 8.53 15.89 2.70
C ILE A 174 7.33 16.05 1.76
N ASP A 175 7.57 16.67 0.61
CA ASP A 175 6.58 16.82 -0.45
C ASP A 175 6.80 15.71 -1.48
N ILE A 176 5.75 14.94 -1.77
CA ILE A 176 5.78 13.79 -2.67
C ILE A 176 4.70 14.00 -3.74
N GLU A 177 5.00 13.62 -4.98
CA GLU A 177 3.98 13.61 -6.03
C GLU A 177 2.77 12.75 -5.60
N PRO A 178 1.52 13.16 -5.89
CA PRO A 178 0.34 12.50 -5.33
C PRO A 178 0.18 10.98 -5.59
N GLY A 179 0.67 10.46 -6.72
CA GLY A 179 0.80 9.04 -7.04
C GLY A 179 2.09 8.37 -6.54
N GLY A 180 3.12 9.14 -6.20
CA GLY A 180 4.44 8.67 -5.80
C GLY A 180 4.58 8.15 -4.37
N TRP A 181 3.56 8.28 -3.50
CA TRP A 181 3.59 7.68 -2.16
C TRP A 181 2.91 6.31 -2.13
N LEU A 182 3.42 5.41 -1.30
CA LEU A 182 3.00 4.01 -1.21
C LEU A 182 2.23 3.74 0.09
N TYR A 183 2.83 4.12 1.22
CA TYR A 183 2.24 3.95 2.55
C TYR A 183 2.68 5.07 3.49
N LYS A 184 1.99 5.21 4.61
CA LYS A 184 2.41 6.03 5.75
C LYS A 184 1.99 5.39 7.07
N THR A 185 2.68 5.70 8.16
CA THR A 185 2.14 5.41 9.50
C THR A 185 0.98 6.36 9.83
N PRO A 186 0.08 5.99 10.76
CA PRO A 186 -1.10 6.79 11.09
C PRO A 186 -0.78 8.22 11.53
N GLU A 187 0.31 8.40 12.27
CA GLU A 187 0.75 9.67 12.86
C GLU A 187 1.24 10.69 11.83
N VAL A 188 1.71 10.22 10.67
CA VAL A 188 2.12 11.11 9.59
C VAL A 188 0.89 11.79 9.01
N ARG A 189 0.84 13.12 9.12
CA ARG A 189 -0.20 13.95 8.51
C ARG A 189 0.07 14.10 7.02
N MET A 190 -0.99 14.14 6.23
CA MET A 190 -0.91 14.33 4.79
C MET A 190 -1.86 15.44 4.36
N GLU A 191 -1.38 16.38 3.55
CA GLU A 191 -2.19 17.46 2.96
C GLU A 191 -1.81 17.69 1.50
N THR A 192 -2.78 18.02 0.66
CA THR A 192 -2.51 18.38 -0.74
C THR A 192 -2.17 19.86 -0.83
N VAL A 193 -0.98 20.17 -1.34
CA VAL A 193 -0.47 21.53 -1.54
C VAL A 193 -0.50 21.85 -3.03
N VAL A 194 -1.11 22.98 -3.38
CA VAL A 194 -1.20 23.48 -4.76
C VAL A 194 -0.42 24.79 -4.84
N ASP A 195 0.70 24.75 -5.53
CA ASP A 195 1.51 25.93 -5.83
C ASP A 195 1.20 26.42 -7.24
N ARG A 196 0.79 27.69 -7.34
CA ARG A 196 0.50 28.31 -8.64
C ARG A 196 1.78 28.91 -9.21
N LEU A 197 2.39 28.21 -10.15
CA LEU A 197 3.54 28.70 -10.89
C LEU A 197 3.05 29.66 -11.99
N THR A 198 3.63 30.85 -12.03
CA THR A 198 3.35 31.86 -13.07
C THR A 198 4.66 32.26 -13.76
N SER A 199 4.63 32.38 -15.09
CA SER A 199 5.77 32.90 -15.86
C SER A 199 5.79 34.44 -15.97
N GLY A 200 4.98 35.15 -15.17
CA GLY A 200 4.90 36.61 -15.12
C GLY A 200 3.48 37.16 -15.29
N LEU A 201 3.35 38.48 -15.44
CA LEU A 201 2.06 39.20 -15.44
C LEU A 201 1.10 38.76 -16.58
N PHE A 202 1.63 38.11 -17.63
CA PHE A 202 0.89 37.64 -18.81
C PHE A 202 1.11 36.14 -19.11
N GLY A 203 1.72 35.40 -18.18
CA GLY A 203 2.01 33.97 -18.35
C GLY A 203 0.80 33.08 -18.10
N ALA A 204 0.66 31.98 -18.85
CA ALA A 204 -0.22 30.90 -18.47
C ALA A 204 0.25 30.33 -17.11
N GLY A 205 -0.67 30.22 -16.16
CA GLY A 205 -0.37 29.62 -14.85
C GLY A 205 -0.40 28.11 -14.94
N VAL A 206 0.58 27.44 -14.33
CA VAL A 206 0.60 25.98 -14.16
C VAL A 206 0.47 25.66 -12.68
N ASN A 207 -0.42 24.74 -12.34
CA ASN A 207 -0.52 24.24 -10.98
C ASN A 207 0.54 23.16 -10.78
N PHE A 208 1.43 23.36 -9.81
CA PHE A 208 2.31 22.33 -9.29
C PHE A 208 1.68 21.77 -8.03
N ILE A 209 1.47 20.45 -7.99
CA ILE A 209 0.67 19.84 -6.92
C ILE A 209 1.44 18.67 -6.32
N VAL A 210 1.51 18.67 -4.99
CA VAL A 210 2.18 17.64 -4.18
C VAL A 210 1.31 17.26 -2.99
N ASN A 211 1.54 16.08 -2.45
CA ASN A 211 1.09 15.71 -1.12
C ASN A 211 2.26 15.97 -0.15
N ARG A 212 2.04 16.89 0.80
CA ARG A 212 2.96 17.17 1.90
C ARG A 212 2.70 16.20 3.04
N PHE A 213 3.75 15.50 3.46
CA PHE A 213 3.73 14.59 4.60
C PHE A 213 4.48 15.21 5.76
N THR A 214 3.86 15.27 6.94
CA THR A 214 4.44 15.86 8.16
C THR A 214 4.51 14.81 9.26
N GLY A 215 5.71 14.57 9.78
CA GLY A 215 5.98 13.56 10.80
C GLY A 215 5.45 13.90 12.20
N PRO A 216 5.60 12.97 13.16
CA PRO A 216 6.53 11.85 13.10
C PRO A 216 5.97 10.60 12.40
N GLY A 217 6.87 9.74 11.91
CA GLY A 217 6.53 8.41 11.41
C GLY A 217 7.23 8.03 10.13
N ARG A 218 6.73 7.01 9.43
CA ARG A 218 7.35 6.50 8.19
C ARG A 218 6.48 6.79 6.98
N VAL A 219 7.09 7.08 5.84
CA VAL A 219 6.44 7.21 4.53
C VAL A 219 7.20 6.37 3.51
N GLY A 220 6.48 5.49 2.82
CA GLY A 220 6.95 4.75 1.67
C GLY A 220 6.74 5.55 0.38
N ILE A 221 7.71 5.52 -0.51
CA ILE A 221 7.76 6.27 -1.77
C ILE A 221 8.07 5.30 -2.90
N GLN A 222 7.31 5.35 -3.99
CA GLN A 222 7.55 4.54 -5.18
C GLN A 222 8.07 5.43 -6.32
N SER A 223 9.07 4.94 -7.07
CA SER A 223 9.70 5.73 -8.12
C SER A 223 8.95 5.73 -9.44
N MET A 224 8.05 4.76 -9.65
CA MET A 224 7.15 4.74 -10.81
C MET A 224 5.72 4.94 -10.32
N TYR A 225 5.03 5.90 -10.91
CA TYR A 225 3.66 6.24 -10.56
C TYR A 225 2.97 6.86 -11.78
N MET A 226 1.65 6.76 -11.81
CA MET A 226 0.86 7.40 -12.85
C MET A 226 0.62 8.87 -12.49
N ASN A 227 1.08 9.77 -13.36
CA ASN A 227 0.80 11.20 -13.26
C ASN A 227 -0.67 11.45 -13.60
N TYR A 228 -1.51 11.62 -12.59
CA TYR A 228 -2.92 11.96 -12.81
C TYR A 228 -3.13 13.38 -13.38
N ALA A 229 -2.09 14.22 -13.37
CA ALA A 229 -2.09 15.52 -14.04
C ALA A 229 -1.96 15.45 -15.58
N SER A 230 -1.86 14.24 -16.16
CA SER A 230 -1.69 14.05 -17.62
C SER A 230 -2.83 13.28 -18.30
N ALA A 231 -3.92 12.98 -17.59
CA ALA A 231 -5.14 12.50 -18.22
C ALA A 231 -5.95 13.69 -18.77
N ASP A 232 -5.39 14.38 -19.77
CA ASP A 232 -6.15 15.30 -20.60
C ASP A 232 -6.90 14.50 -21.67
N ASN A 233 -8.20 14.34 -21.44
CA ASN A 233 -9.25 14.59 -22.42
C ASN A 233 -10.61 14.79 -21.73
#